data_AF-A0A7Y3AMF9-F1
#
_entry.id   AF-A0A7Y3AMF9-F1
#
_cell.length_a   1.000
_cell.length_b   1.000
_cell.length_c   1.000
_cell.angle_alpha   90.00
_cell.angle_beta   90.00
_cell.angle_gamma   90.00
#
_symmetry.space_group_name_H-M   'P 1'
#
loop_
_entity.id
_entity.type
_entity.pdbx_description
1 polymer ?
#
loop_
_entity_poly.entity_id
_entity_poly.type
_entity_poly.pdbx_seq_one_letter_code
_entity_poly.pdbx_strand_id
1 'polypeptide(L)'
;MVDNRLPSVTAVADKRLQSLTTPGVRVNGPQSVDINSVFVISGRFIVTEDEFLRLGSSPHRNLVLTVLREPLYGSCHPLKNCMIFHDDVQNLSGAYSGWFSLDVWSYAGFRHPGIYHIRMSLGEALSNVIETSVTDSRGG
;
A
#
# COMPACT_ATOMS: atom_id res chain seq x y z
N MET A 1 -22.44 5.16 6.92
CA MET A 1 -21.18 5.65 7.51
C MET A 1 -20.05 4.95 6.80
N VAL A 2 -19.20 5.68 6.08
CA VAL A 2 -17.97 5.10 5.51
C VAL A 2 -17.01 4.98 6.68
N ASP A 3 -16.64 3.74 7.03
CA ASP A 3 -15.57 3.46 7.99
C ASP A 3 -14.27 3.91 7.35
N ASN A 4 -13.96 5.22 7.46
CA ASN A 4 -12.68 5.79 7.03
C ASN A 4 -11.59 5.30 7.98
N ARG A 5 -11.23 4.02 7.84
CA ARG A 5 -10.07 3.48 8.53
C ARG A 5 -8.86 4.23 8.04
N LEU A 6 -8.27 5.00 8.95
CA LEU A 6 -7.01 5.67 8.71
C LEU A 6 -5.98 4.63 8.25
N PRO A 7 -5.08 5.01 7.34
CA PRO A 7 -4.02 4.09 6.94
C PRO A 7 -3.20 3.73 8.18
N SER A 8 -2.85 2.45 8.31
CA SER A 8 -2.04 1.91 9.39
C SER A 8 -0.64 1.60 8.88
N VAL A 9 0.36 1.73 9.75
CA VAL A 9 1.75 1.40 9.48
C VAL A 9 2.27 0.26 10.36
N THR A 10 1.38 -0.30 11.18
CA THR A 10 1.65 -1.41 12.09
C THR A 10 1.85 -2.72 11.33
N ALA A 11 2.63 -3.63 11.90
CA ALA A 11 2.83 -4.97 11.38
C ALA A 11 1.50 -5.67 11.08
N VAL A 12 1.35 -6.14 9.84
CA VAL A 12 0.18 -6.88 9.39
C VAL A 12 0.41 -8.38 9.59
N ALA A 13 -0.58 -9.09 10.13
CA ALA A 13 -0.50 -10.52 10.43
C ALA A 13 -0.42 -11.44 9.18
N ASP A 14 -0.31 -10.87 7.98
CA ASP A 14 -0.23 -11.64 6.74
C ASP A 14 1.16 -12.26 6.56
N LYS A 15 1.24 -13.59 6.69
CA LYS A 15 2.47 -14.37 6.53
C LYS A 15 3.15 -14.16 5.17
N ARG A 16 2.41 -13.83 4.11
CA ARG A 16 2.98 -13.54 2.78
C ARG A 16 3.83 -12.28 2.81
N LEU A 17 3.45 -11.29 3.62
CA LEU A 17 4.22 -10.06 3.81
C LEU A 17 5.43 -10.28 4.73
N GLN A 18 5.36 -11.24 5.65
CA GLN A 18 6.48 -11.60 6.53
C GLN A 18 7.65 -12.26 5.77
N SER A 19 7.40 -12.83 4.58
CA SER A 19 8.42 -13.53 3.78
C SER A 19 9.37 -12.63 2.99
N LEU A 20 9.14 -11.32 2.93
CA LEU A 20 10.09 -10.40 2.30
C LEU A 20 11.34 -10.32 3.17
N THR A 21 12.50 -10.74 2.63
CA THR A 21 13.79 -10.74 3.33
C THR A 21 14.84 -9.87 2.64
N THR A 22 14.56 -9.42 1.41
CA THR A 22 15.45 -8.56 0.61
C THR A 22 14.83 -7.18 0.41
N PRO A 23 15.63 -6.15 0.10
CA PRO A 23 15.11 -4.83 -0.26
C PRO A 23 14.07 -4.91 -1.37
N GLY A 24 13.00 -4.13 -1.23
CA GLY A 24 11.85 -4.14 -2.13
C GLY A 24 10.56 -3.77 -1.41
N VAL A 25 9.47 -3.77 -2.16
CA VAL A 25 8.11 -3.58 -1.64
C VAL A 25 7.29 -4.80 -2.02
N ARG A 26 6.46 -5.29 -1.11
CA ARG A 26 5.46 -6.32 -1.41
C ARG A 26 4.10 -5.82 -1.01
N VAL A 27 3.14 -5.95 -1.93
CA VAL A 27 1.74 -5.58 -1.72
C VAL A 27 0.89 -6.84 -1.81
N ASN A 28 -0.12 -6.88 -0.95
CA ASN A 28 -1.17 -7.87 -0.97
C ASN A 28 -2.53 -7.19 -0.85
N GLY A 29 -3.55 -7.80 -1.46
CA GLY A 29 -4.91 -7.30 -1.44
C GLY A 29 -5.90 -8.39 -1.79
N PRO A 30 -7.20 -8.08 -1.75
CA PRO A 30 -8.25 -9.00 -2.16
C PRO A 30 -8.20 -9.27 -3.67
N GLN A 31 -8.59 -10.48 -4.09
CA GLN A 31 -8.78 -10.80 -5.51
C GLN A 31 -10.08 -10.21 -6.07
N SER A 32 -11.09 -10.02 -5.22
CA SER A 32 -12.37 -9.42 -5.58
C SER A 32 -12.92 -8.58 -4.45
N VAL A 33 -13.58 -7.47 -4.79
CA VAL A 33 -14.15 -6.50 -3.86
C VAL A 33 -15.52 -6.06 -4.38
N ASP A 34 -16.54 -6.10 -3.53
CA ASP A 34 -17.79 -5.41 -3.86
C ASP A 34 -17.54 -3.90 -3.85
N ILE A 35 -18.04 -3.19 -4.86
CA ILE A 35 -17.78 -1.78 -5.04
C ILE A 35 -18.18 -0.99 -3.81
N ASN A 36 -19.21 -1.37 -3.05
CA ASN A 36 -19.69 -0.67 -1.85
C ASN A 36 -18.93 -1.06 -0.57
N SER A 37 -18.08 -2.08 -0.62
CA SER A 37 -17.24 -2.53 0.48
C SER A 37 -15.90 -1.78 0.55
N VAL A 38 -15.17 -1.99 1.65
CA VAL A 38 -13.84 -1.40 1.88
C VAL A 38 -12.82 -2.12 1.00
N PHE A 39 -11.93 -1.39 0.33
CA PHE A 39 -10.90 -1.98 -0.53
C PHE A 39 -9.53 -1.86 0.14
N VAL A 40 -9.28 -2.72 1.12
CA VAL A 40 -8.03 -2.69 1.88
C VAL A 40 -6.91 -3.43 1.16
N ILE A 41 -5.78 -2.75 0.95
CA ILE A 41 -4.50 -3.36 0.61
C ILE A 41 -3.56 -3.29 1.81
N SER A 42 -2.56 -4.16 1.84
CA SER A 42 -1.51 -4.15 2.85
C SER A 42 -0.18 -4.52 2.24
N GLY A 43 0.90 -4.04 2.82
CA GLY A 43 2.22 -4.33 2.31
C GLY A 43 3.32 -4.20 3.35
N ARG A 44 4.50 -4.65 2.93
CA ARG A 44 5.75 -4.52 3.65
C ARG A 44 6.79 -3.97 2.70
N PHE A 45 7.63 -3.07 3.18
CA PHE A 45 8.85 -2.68 2.48
C PHE A 45 10.08 -3.09 3.30
N ILE A 46 11.18 -3.30 2.59
CA ILE A 46 12.53 -3.37 3.13
C ILE A 46 13.38 -2.44 2.27
N VAL A 47 14.15 -1.57 2.89
CA VAL A 47 15.10 -0.68 2.22
C VAL A 47 16.47 -0.83 2.87
N THR A 48 17.52 -0.56 2.11
CA THR A 48 18.88 -0.48 2.66
C THR A 48 19.00 0.71 3.60
N GLU A 49 20.04 0.71 4.45
CA GLU A 49 20.36 1.87 5.28
C GLU A 49 20.59 3.15 4.46
N ASP A 50 21.35 3.07 3.36
CA ASP A 50 21.59 4.22 2.48
C ASP A 50 20.28 4.81 1.95
N GLU A 51 19.36 3.96 1.51
CA GLU A 51 18.05 4.38 1.01
C GLU A 51 17.19 4.97 2.14
N PHE A 52 17.20 4.36 3.34
CA PHE A 52 16.50 4.89 4.50
C PHE A 52 16.97 6.32 4.86
N LEU A 53 18.28 6.55 4.86
CA LEU A 53 18.88 7.86 5.11
C LEU A 53 18.53 8.85 3.99
N ARG A 54 18.60 8.43 2.72
CA ARG A 54 18.22 9.24 1.55
C ARG A 54 16.76 9.69 1.60
N LEU A 55 15.87 8.85 2.15
CA LEU A 55 14.44 9.13 2.33
C LEU A 55 14.14 9.97 3.59
N GLY A 56 15.17 10.52 4.26
CA GLY A 56 15.01 11.34 5.46
C GLY A 56 14.53 10.57 6.69
N SER A 57 14.92 9.29 6.78
CA SER A 57 14.57 8.40 7.91
C SER A 57 13.06 8.23 8.14
N SER A 58 12.25 8.44 7.10
CA SER A 58 10.78 8.29 7.14
C SER A 58 10.27 7.65 5.84
N PRO A 59 10.63 6.39 5.57
CA PRO A 59 10.30 5.71 4.30
C PRO A 59 8.80 5.68 4.03
N HIS A 60 7.94 5.52 5.04
CA HIS A 60 6.49 5.55 4.87
C HIS A 60 5.96 6.79 4.14
N ARG A 61 6.49 7.98 4.46
CA ARG A 61 6.05 9.25 3.85
C ARG A 61 6.38 9.33 2.36
N ASN A 62 7.32 8.51 1.91
CA ASN A 62 7.80 8.46 0.53
C ASN A 62 7.15 7.34 -0.29
N LEU A 63 6.28 6.52 0.32
CA LEU A 63 5.49 5.54 -0.42
C LEU A 63 4.58 6.25 -1.43
N VAL A 64 4.53 5.70 -2.64
CA VAL A 64 3.66 6.16 -3.73
C VAL A 64 2.71 5.04 -4.10
N LEU A 65 1.42 5.27 -3.90
CA LEU A 65 0.35 4.40 -4.36
C LEU A 65 0.02 4.75 -5.81
N THR A 66 -0.06 3.76 -6.68
CA THR A 66 -0.61 3.91 -8.03
C THR A 66 -1.81 2.97 -8.20
N VAL A 67 -2.93 3.50 -8.69
CA VAL A 67 -4.17 2.78 -8.97
C VAL A 67 -4.54 3.01 -10.42
N LEU A 68 -4.71 1.94 -11.18
CA LEU A 68 -5.11 1.96 -12.58
C LEU A 68 -6.37 1.13 -12.78
N ARG A 69 -7.39 1.72 -13.38
CA ARG A 69 -8.56 1.04 -13.96
C ARG A 69 -8.85 1.73 -15.27
N GLU A 70 -8.43 1.17 -16.39
CA GLU A 70 -8.49 1.87 -17.67
C GLU A 70 -9.89 2.45 -17.98
N PRO A 71 -10.01 3.71 -18.43
CA PRO A 71 -8.93 4.66 -18.73
C PRO A 71 -8.49 5.51 -17.51
N LEU A 72 -9.00 5.22 -16.33
CA LEU A 72 -8.77 5.98 -15.10
C LEU A 72 -7.45 5.60 -14.43
N TYR A 73 -6.72 6.62 -13.97
CA TYR A 73 -5.43 6.48 -13.34
C TYR A 73 -5.31 7.48 -12.18
N GLY A 74 -4.77 7.02 -11.06
CA GLY A 74 -4.50 7.83 -9.88
C GLY A 74 -3.14 7.46 -9.27
N SER A 75 -2.40 8.48 -8.82
CA SER A 75 -1.14 8.29 -8.09
C SER A 75 -1.02 9.32 -6.96
N CYS A 76 -0.60 8.88 -5.78
CA CYS A 76 -0.47 9.77 -4.62
C CYS A 76 0.53 9.23 -3.59
N HIS A 77 0.87 10.08 -2.60
CA HIS A 77 1.61 9.66 -1.40
C HIS A 77 0.64 9.49 -0.23
N PRO A 78 0.10 8.28 0.00
CA PRO A 78 -1.02 8.07 0.92
C PRO A 78 -0.69 8.39 2.39
N LEU A 79 0.60 8.33 2.74
CA LEU A 79 1.11 8.50 4.10
C LEU A 79 1.90 9.80 4.29
N LYS A 80 1.93 10.69 3.29
CA LYS A 80 2.76 11.92 3.33
C LYS A 80 2.50 12.76 4.57
N ASN A 81 1.23 12.88 4.97
CA ASN A 81 0.77 13.70 6.07
C ASN A 81 0.34 12.89 7.30
N CYS A 82 0.61 11.59 7.33
CA CYS A 82 0.29 10.76 8.50
C CYS A 82 1.25 11.04 9.66
N MET A 83 0.77 10.82 10.88
CA MET A 83 1.64 10.69 12.04
C MET A 83 2.36 9.35 11.91
N ILE A 84 3.69 9.37 11.93
CA ILE A 84 4.55 8.19 11.82
C ILE A 84 5.47 8.21 13.03
N PHE A 85 5.49 7.14 13.79
CA PHE A 85 6.35 6.96 14.95
C PHE A 85 7.64 6.25 14.54
N HIS A 86 8.67 6.41 15.36
CA HIS A 86 9.99 5.86 15.04
C HIS A 86 10.02 4.32 15.08
N ASP A 87 9.11 3.69 15.84
CA ASP A 87 8.96 2.25 15.97
C ASP A 87 8.08 1.61 14.88
N ASP A 88 7.47 2.42 14.00
CA ASP A 88 6.78 1.92 12.79
C ASP A 88 7.77 1.33 11.77
N VAL A 89 9.06 1.64 11.91
CA VAL A 89 10.15 1.08 11.11
C VAL A 89 11.09 0.28 12.00
N GLN A 90 11.28 -1.00 11.67
CA GLN A 90 12.20 -1.90 12.34
C GLN A 90 13.56 -1.93 11.64
N ASN A 91 14.63 -1.83 12.42
CA ASN A 91 15.99 -2.09 11.92
C ASN A 91 16.24 -3.61 11.86
N LEU A 92 16.69 -4.07 10.71
CA LEU A 92 17.04 -5.45 10.37
C LEU A 92 18.52 -5.52 9.96
N SER A 93 19.44 -5.44 10.93
CA SER A 93 20.88 -5.66 10.75
C SER A 93 21.46 -5.05 9.45
N GLY A 94 21.24 -3.75 9.22
CA GLY A 94 21.71 -3.04 8.02
C GLY A 94 20.62 -2.75 6.97
N ALA A 95 19.38 -3.11 7.24
CA ALA A 95 18.21 -2.72 6.47
C ALA A 95 17.11 -2.17 7.39
N TYR A 96 16.13 -1.49 6.80
CA TYR A 96 14.98 -0.95 7.51
C TYR A 96 13.70 -1.49 6.90
N SER A 97 12.77 -1.95 7.74
CA SER A 97 11.52 -2.55 7.30
C SER A 97 10.33 -1.91 7.98
N GLY A 98 9.28 -1.66 7.21
CA GLY A 98 8.01 -1.18 7.74
C GLY A 98 6.84 -1.81 7.02
N TRP A 99 5.65 -1.64 7.59
CA TRP A 99 4.39 -2.14 7.04
C TRP A 99 3.47 -0.99 6.68
N PHE A 100 2.48 -1.28 5.86
CA PHE A 100 1.37 -0.38 5.62
C PHE A 100 0.08 -1.16 5.37
N SER A 101 -1.05 -0.54 5.68
CA SER A 101 -2.39 -0.99 5.36
C SER A 101 -3.23 0.24 5.06
N LEU A 102 -3.98 0.25 3.96
CA LEU A 102 -4.80 1.39 3.57
C LEU A 102 -6.01 0.96 2.75
N ASP A 103 -7.08 1.75 2.84
CA ASP A 103 -8.25 1.63 1.96
C ASP A 103 -7.99 2.39 0.65
N VAL A 104 -7.98 1.67 -0.47
CA VAL A 104 -7.71 2.21 -1.81
C VAL A 104 -8.75 3.27 -2.20
N TRP A 105 -10.00 3.14 -1.75
CA TRP A 105 -11.06 4.11 -2.05
C TRP A 105 -10.80 5.50 -1.48
N SER A 106 -10.02 5.58 -0.40
CA SER A 106 -9.63 6.86 0.17
C SER A 106 -8.64 7.65 -0.71
N TYR A 107 -8.04 7.01 -1.71
CA TYR A 107 -6.93 7.58 -2.48
C TYR A 107 -7.07 7.48 -4.01
N ALA A 108 -7.88 6.55 -4.52
CA ALA A 108 -8.01 6.33 -5.96
C ALA A 108 -8.56 7.56 -6.71
N GLY A 109 -9.42 8.35 -6.07
CA GLY A 109 -10.12 9.48 -6.70
C GLY A 109 -11.24 9.06 -7.65
N PHE A 110 -11.48 7.75 -7.80
CA PHE A 110 -12.56 7.17 -8.60
C PHE A 110 -13.01 5.82 -8.01
N ARG A 111 -14.25 5.43 -8.32
CA ARG A 111 -14.88 4.20 -7.82
C ARG A 111 -15.90 3.67 -8.83
N HIS A 112 -15.47 2.74 -9.68
CA HIS A 112 -16.27 2.11 -10.74
C HIS A 112 -16.04 0.60 -10.81
N PRO A 113 -16.99 -0.21 -11.30
CA PRO A 113 -16.74 -1.63 -11.55
C PRO A 113 -15.64 -1.84 -12.62
N GLY A 114 -14.95 -2.98 -12.53
CA GLY A 114 -13.91 -3.39 -13.47
C GLY A 114 -12.66 -3.93 -12.79
N ILE A 115 -11.60 -4.10 -13.58
CA ILE A 115 -10.32 -4.62 -13.10
C ILE A 115 -9.41 -3.47 -12.66
N TYR A 116 -8.94 -3.54 -11.43
CA TYR A 116 -8.00 -2.59 -10.84
C TYR A 116 -6.62 -3.20 -10.77
N HIS A 117 -5.62 -2.47 -11.25
CA HIS A 117 -4.21 -2.78 -11.09
C HIS A 117 -3.61 -1.82 -10.08
N ILE A 118 -3.10 -2.36 -8.98
CA ILE A 118 -2.57 -1.56 -7.87
C ILE A 118 -1.12 -1.94 -7.63
N ARG A 119 -0.30 -0.90 -7.41
CA ARG A 119 1.10 -1.05 -7.02
C ARG A 119 1.48 -0.01 -6.00
N MET A 120 2.54 -0.30 -5.27
CA MET A 120 3.21 0.62 -4.36
C MET A 120 4.67 0.74 -4.76
N SER A 121 5.24 1.95 -4.67
CA SER A 121 6.67 2.16 -4.90
C SER A 121 7.30 2.98 -3.78
N LEU A 122 8.60 2.78 -3.58
CA LEU A 122 9.41 3.48 -2.60
C LEU A 122 10.81 3.71 -3.20
N GLY A 123 11.13 4.97 -3.53
CA GLY A 123 12.36 5.27 -4.26
C GLY A 123 12.38 4.53 -5.60
N GLU A 124 13.44 3.77 -5.84
CA GLU A 124 13.58 2.92 -7.04
C GLU A 124 12.88 1.55 -6.89
N ALA A 125 12.49 1.16 -5.68
CA ALA A 125 11.83 -0.11 -5.43
C ALA A 125 10.37 -0.07 -5.87
N LEU A 126 9.99 -1.01 -6.74
CA LEU A 126 8.60 -1.25 -7.16
C LEU A 126 8.06 -2.50 -6.47
N SER A 127 6.79 -2.47 -6.09
CA SER A 127 6.10 -3.68 -5.65
C SER A 127 5.70 -4.59 -6.81
N ASN A 128 5.31 -5.81 -6.48
CA ASN A 128 4.40 -6.57 -7.34
C ASN A 128 3.13 -5.76 -7.64
N VAL A 129 2.57 -5.95 -8.83
CA VAL A 129 1.23 -5.45 -9.16
C VAL A 129 0.21 -6.45 -8.60
N ILE A 130 -0.81 -5.97 -7.91
CA ILE A 130 -1.99 -6.77 -7.59
C ILE A 130 -3.11 -6.42 -8.56
N GLU A 131 -3.86 -7.45 -8.97
CA GLU A 131 -5.07 -7.31 -9.76
C GLU A 131 -6.27 -7.62 -8.86
N THR A 132 -7.27 -6.75 -8.86
CA THR A 132 -8.51 -6.94 -8.11
C THR A 132 -9.71 -6.67 -9.01
N SER A 133 -10.63 -7.63 -9.05
CA SER A 133 -11.93 -7.44 -9.70
C SER A 133 -12.88 -6.69 -8.79
N VAL A 134 -13.42 -5.57 -9.25
CA VAL A 134 -14.42 -4.79 -8.52
C VAL A 134 -15.77 -4.96 -9.18
N THR A 135 -16.72 -5.53 -8.44
CA THR A 135 -18.06 -5.83 -8.93
C THR A 135 -19.10 -5.00 -8.21
N ASP A 136 -20.26 -4.78 -8.82
CA ASP A 136 -21.42 -4.22 -8.13
C ASP A 136 -22.42 -5.34 -7.87
N SER A 137 -22.43 -5.89 -6.64
CA SER A 137 -23.36 -6.96 -6.29
C SER A 137 -24.82 -6.51 -6.17
N ARG A 138 -25.10 -5.20 -6.36
CA ARG A 138 -26.44 -4.63 -6.34
C ARG A 138 -26.98 -4.27 -7.74
N GLY A 139 -26.25 -4.56 -8.82
CA GLY A 139 -26.66 -4.25 -10.19
C GLY A 139 -26.91 -5.48 -11.05
N GLY A 140 -28.18 -5.69 -11.41
CA GLY A 140 -28.60 -6.43 -12.61
C GLY A 140 -28.68 -5.52 -13.82
#